data_AF-A0A1A8PEE0-F1
#
_entry.id   AF-A0A1A8PEE0-F1
#
_cell.length_a   1.000
_cell.length_b   1.000
_cell.length_c   1.000
_cell.angle_alpha   90.00
_cell.angle_beta   90.00
_cell.angle_gamma   90.00
#
_symmetry.space_group_name_H-M   'P 1'
#
loop_
_entity.id
_entity.type
_entity.pdbx_description
1 polymer ?
#
loop_
_entity_poly.entity_id
_entity_poly.type
_entity_poly.pdbx_seq_one_letter_code
_entity_poly.pdbx_strand_id
1 'polypeptide(L)'
;MFFQQSDNQKQTPETKMDTQFIYDLLGENAWYYIAATFAVLWILVWLYRDSLEIEDFSDKYVFVTGCDTGFGNLLCKNLDRRGFHVLAGCLTEKGADDLKRATSPRLKTVPLNVTSLDSIQKAMEWTKKEVGDKGLWGIVNNAGRSL
;
A
#
# COMPACT_ATOMS: atom_id res chain seq x y z
N MET A 1 28.62 -53.63 50.37
CA MET A 1 29.83 -53.07 49.71
C MET A 1 29.57 -53.24 48.21
N PHE A 2 28.98 -52.21 47.56
CA PHE A 2 29.69 -51.26 46.69
C PHE A 2 30.37 -52.02 45.52
N PHE A 3 30.00 -51.87 44.25
CA PHE A 3 29.83 -50.63 43.50
C PHE A 3 28.90 -50.78 42.29
N GLN A 4 28.21 -49.68 42.03
CA GLN A 4 27.46 -49.29 40.84
C GLN A 4 28.41 -48.58 39.86
N GLN A 5 28.36 -48.91 38.57
CA GLN A 5 28.73 -48.04 37.43
C GLN A 5 28.47 -48.82 36.12
N SER A 6 27.30 -48.61 35.51
CA SER A 6 27.03 -47.57 34.49
C SER A 6 27.36 -48.09 33.09
N ASP A 7 26.32 -48.44 32.35
CA ASP A 7 26.34 -48.72 30.92
C ASP A 7 27.04 -47.59 30.16
N ASN A 8 28.30 -47.81 29.80
CA ASN A 8 29.02 -46.93 28.90
C ASN A 8 28.79 -47.43 27.47
N GLN A 9 27.63 -47.09 26.93
CA GLN A 9 27.31 -47.24 25.51
C GLN A 9 28.43 -46.56 24.70
N LYS A 10 29.27 -47.37 24.05
CA LYS A 10 30.33 -46.91 23.14
C LYS A 10 29.70 -46.15 21.98
N GLN A 11 29.67 -44.83 22.09
CA GLN A 11 29.32 -43.96 20.98
C GLN A 11 30.46 -44.01 19.95
N THR A 12 30.18 -44.58 18.78
CA THR A 12 31.12 -44.78 17.67
C THR A 12 31.68 -43.44 17.15
N PRO A 13 32.98 -43.38 16.78
CA PRO A 13 33.65 -42.14 16.36
C PRO A 13 33.03 -41.50 15.12
N GLU A 14 32.41 -42.27 14.22
CA GLU A 14 31.66 -41.76 13.06
C GLU A 14 30.47 -40.90 13.49
N THR A 15 29.67 -41.35 14.48
CA THR A 15 28.49 -40.63 14.97
C THR A 15 28.87 -39.31 15.66
N LYS A 16 30.03 -39.26 16.34
CA LYS A 16 30.55 -38.03 16.93
C LYS A 16 31.10 -37.07 15.88
N MET A 17 31.73 -37.57 14.83
CA MET A 17 32.27 -36.76 13.74
C MET A 17 31.16 -36.08 12.93
N ASP A 18 30.09 -36.80 12.58
CA ASP A 18 28.92 -36.24 11.90
C ASP A 18 28.20 -35.20 12.77
N THR A 19 28.06 -35.49 14.06
CA THR A 19 27.39 -34.61 15.01
C THR A 19 28.21 -33.34 15.24
N GLN A 20 29.53 -33.44 15.42
CA GLN A 20 30.43 -32.29 15.59
C GLN A 20 30.48 -31.43 14.32
N PHE A 21 30.52 -32.06 13.14
CA PHE A 21 30.44 -31.37 11.86
C PHE A 21 29.13 -30.60 11.70
N ILE A 22 27.99 -31.20 12.11
CA ILE A 22 26.69 -30.51 12.13
C ILE A 22 26.69 -29.34 13.14
N TYR A 23 27.31 -29.50 14.31
CA TYR A 23 27.42 -28.42 15.31
C TYR A 23 28.32 -27.27 14.86
N ASP A 24 29.45 -27.55 14.20
CA ASP A 24 30.35 -26.54 13.68
C ASP A 24 29.72 -25.82 12.47
N LEU A 25 29.03 -26.56 11.60
CA LEU A 25 28.28 -26.02 10.46
C LEU A 25 27.07 -25.16 10.90
N LEU A 26 26.32 -25.59 11.92
CA LEU A 26 25.15 -24.88 12.45
C LEU A 26 25.51 -23.79 13.46
N GLY A 27 26.66 -23.85 14.13
CA GLY A 27 27.02 -22.99 15.25
C GLY A 27 27.71 -21.69 14.81
N GLU A 28 28.80 -21.78 14.04
CA GLU A 28 29.53 -20.58 13.58
C GLU A 28 28.76 -19.82 12.49
N ASN A 29 28.00 -20.55 11.66
CA ASN A 29 27.20 -19.96 10.58
C ASN A 29 25.71 -19.82 10.94
N ALA A 30 25.32 -20.12 12.19
CA ALA A 30 23.94 -20.04 12.70
C ALA A 30 23.26 -18.73 12.29
N TRP A 31 24.00 -17.64 12.44
CA TRP A 31 23.49 -16.29 12.24
C TRP A 31 23.18 -16.01 10.77
N TYR A 32 23.93 -16.58 9.81
CA TYR A 32 23.63 -16.47 8.39
C TYR A 32 22.32 -17.18 8.04
N TYR A 33 22.09 -18.39 8.59
CA TYR A 33 20.84 -19.13 8.37
C TYR A 33 19.64 -18.43 9.00
N ILE A 34 19.81 -17.87 10.20
CA ILE A 34 18.78 -17.06 10.86
C ILE A 34 18.46 -15.81 10.02
N ALA A 35 19.48 -15.04 9.62
CA ALA A 35 19.31 -13.84 8.82
C ALA A 35 18.67 -14.14 7.45
N ALA A 36 19.10 -15.21 6.78
CA ALA A 36 18.52 -15.66 5.52
C ALA A 36 17.05 -16.05 5.69
N THR A 37 16.70 -16.77 6.76
CA THR A 37 15.31 -17.14 7.05
C THR A 37 14.45 -15.91 7.27
N PHE A 38 14.92 -14.93 8.06
CA PHE A 38 14.20 -13.67 8.26
C PHE A 38 14.05 -12.88 6.95
N ALA A 39 15.09 -12.83 6.12
CA ALA A 39 15.04 -12.16 4.82
C ALA A 39 14.02 -12.83 3.89
N VAL A 40 14.01 -14.17 3.82
CA VAL A 40 13.05 -14.94 3.03
C VAL A 40 11.62 -14.72 3.54
N LEU A 41 11.40 -14.81 4.84
CA LEU A 41 10.08 -14.54 5.44
C LEU A 41 9.63 -13.10 5.16
N TRP A 42 10.52 -12.13 5.26
CA TRP A 42 10.23 -10.74 4.95
C TRP A 42 9.86 -10.55 3.48
N ILE A 43 10.59 -11.17 2.55
CA ILE A 43 10.27 -11.15 1.11
C ILE A 43 8.91 -11.81 0.85
N LEU A 44 8.63 -12.98 1.45
CA LEU A 44 7.36 -13.68 1.27
C LEU A 44 6.17 -12.86 1.81
N VAL A 45 6.34 -12.25 2.99
CA VAL A 45 5.34 -11.33 3.57
C VAL A 45 5.16 -10.10 2.69
N TRP A 46 6.24 -9.54 2.16
CA TRP A 46 6.19 -8.41 1.24
C TRP A 46 5.43 -8.76 -0.04
N LEU A 47 5.74 -9.90 -0.67
CA LEU A 47 5.04 -10.38 -1.87
C LEU A 47 3.56 -10.67 -1.61
N TYR A 48 3.23 -11.31 -0.49
CA TYR A 48 1.84 -11.56 -0.11
C TYR A 48 1.07 -10.25 0.09
N ARG A 49 1.66 -9.30 0.82
CA ARG A 49 1.05 -7.99 1.06
C ARG A 49 0.87 -7.20 -0.23
N ASP A 50 1.84 -7.26 -1.14
CA ASP A 50 1.79 -6.57 -2.44
C ASP A 50 0.71 -7.16 -3.35
N SER A 51 0.46 -8.47 -3.24
CA SER A 51 -0.62 -9.17 -3.96
C SER A 51 -2.03 -8.89 -3.42
N LEU A 52 -2.17 -8.17 -2.30
CA LEU A 52 -3.48 -7.75 -1.80
C LEU A 52 -3.98 -6.59 -2.65
N GLU A 53 -4.63 -6.93 -3.76
CA GLU A 53 -5.39 -5.96 -4.52
C GLU A 53 -6.65 -5.59 -3.77
N ILE A 54 -7.00 -4.31 -3.86
CA ILE A 54 -8.24 -3.82 -3.28
C ILE A 54 -9.38 -4.30 -4.18
N GLU A 55 -10.16 -5.25 -3.70
CA GLU A 55 -11.37 -5.68 -4.37
C GLU A 55 -12.47 -4.60 -4.25
N ASP A 56 -13.33 -4.56 -5.27
CA ASP A 56 -14.52 -3.71 -5.40
C ASP A 56 -14.31 -2.19 -5.25
N PHE A 57 -13.86 -1.56 -6.34
CA PHE A 57 -13.70 -0.10 -6.42
C PHE A 57 -15.02 0.66 -6.60
N SER A 58 -16.11 -0.05 -6.90
CA SER A 58 -17.34 0.57 -7.39
C SER A 58 -18.06 1.41 -6.35
N ASP A 59 -17.80 1.20 -5.06
CA ASP A 59 -18.35 2.00 -3.96
C ASP A 59 -17.36 2.99 -3.34
N LYS A 60 -16.15 3.12 -3.90
CA LYS A 60 -15.06 3.91 -3.30
C LYS A 60 -14.98 5.30 -3.92
N TYR A 61 -15.10 6.32 -3.08
CA TYR A 61 -14.96 7.71 -3.48
C TYR A 61 -13.55 8.24 -3.20
N VAL A 62 -12.91 8.83 -4.21
CA VAL A 62 -11.60 9.47 -4.09
C VAL A 62 -11.71 10.93 -4.47
N PHE A 63 -11.31 11.82 -3.55
CA PHE A 63 -11.19 13.24 -3.84
C PHE A 63 -9.77 13.59 -4.27
N VAL A 64 -9.61 14.23 -5.43
CA VAL A 64 -8.29 14.61 -5.97
C VAL A 64 -8.26 16.12 -6.16
N THR A 65 -7.20 16.80 -5.73
CA THR A 65 -7.00 18.23 -5.98
C THR A 65 -6.05 18.48 -7.16
N GLY A 66 -6.23 19.60 -7.86
CA GLY A 66 -5.34 20.01 -8.96
C GLY A 66 -5.50 19.12 -10.19
N CYS A 67 -6.74 18.96 -10.66
CA CYS A 67 -7.09 17.99 -11.69
C CYS A 67 -7.16 18.58 -13.11
N ASP A 68 -6.91 19.87 -13.27
CA ASP A 68 -6.96 20.56 -14.57
C ASP A 68 -6.01 19.93 -15.58
N THR A 69 -4.78 19.61 -15.17
CA THR A 69 -3.71 19.08 -16.03
C THR A 69 -2.75 18.16 -15.24
N GLY A 70 -1.71 17.64 -15.90
CA GLY A 70 -0.59 16.95 -15.24
C GLY A 70 -0.99 15.67 -14.51
N PHE A 71 -0.30 15.39 -13.40
CA PHE A 71 -0.46 14.14 -12.65
C PHE A 71 -1.86 13.98 -12.03
N GLY A 72 -2.46 15.04 -11.50
CA GLY A 72 -3.82 14.98 -10.96
C GLY A 72 -4.85 14.60 -12.02
N ASN A 73 -4.72 15.14 -13.24
CA ASN A 73 -5.59 14.78 -14.36
C ASN A 73 -5.40 13.31 -14.81
N LEU A 74 -4.15 12.86 -14.93
CA LEU A 74 -3.83 11.48 -15.29
C LEU A 74 -4.32 10.48 -14.23
N LEU A 75 -4.17 10.83 -12.95
CA LEU A 75 -4.67 10.04 -11.83
C LEU A 75 -6.19 9.91 -11.88
N CYS A 76 -6.91 11.02 -12.06
CA CYS A 76 -8.37 11.01 -12.20
C CYS A 76 -8.84 10.05 -13.30
N LYS A 77 -8.22 10.13 -14.48
CA LYS A 77 -8.52 9.22 -15.60
C LYS A 77 -8.16 7.76 -15.30
N ASN A 78 -7.11 7.51 -14.53
CA ASN A 78 -6.74 6.14 -14.14
C ASN A 78 -7.74 5.55 -13.14
N LEU A 79 -8.12 6.32 -12.11
CA LEU A 79 -9.10 5.93 -11.10
C LEU A 79 -10.49 5.68 -11.72
N ASP A 80 -10.94 6.56 -12.62
CA ASP A 80 -12.22 6.40 -13.33
C ASP A 80 -12.26 5.10 -14.16
N ARG A 81 -11.16 4.78 -14.87
CA ARG A 81 -11.03 3.52 -15.62
C ARG A 81 -11.01 2.28 -14.73
N ARG A 82 -10.42 2.38 -13.53
CA ARG A 82 -10.44 1.31 -12.51
C ARG A 82 -11.80 1.15 -11.83
N GLY A 83 -12.72 2.10 -12.03
CA GLY A 83 -14.09 2.01 -11.55
C GLY A 83 -14.41 2.79 -10.28
N PHE A 84 -13.48 3.62 -9.78
CA PHE A 84 -13.73 4.49 -8.64
C PHE A 84 -14.72 5.60 -8.97
N HIS A 85 -15.40 6.10 -7.93
CA HIS A 85 -16.05 7.40 -7.97
C HIS A 85 -15.02 8.50 -7.70
N VAL A 86 -14.76 9.35 -8.69
CA VAL A 86 -13.73 10.38 -8.60
C VAL A 86 -14.37 11.75 -8.43
N LEU A 87 -13.99 12.45 -7.38
CA LEU A 87 -14.39 13.82 -7.09
C LEU A 87 -13.19 14.75 -7.34
N ALA A 88 -13.17 15.38 -8.51
CA ALA A 88 -12.02 16.11 -9.01
C ALA A 88 -12.12 17.62 -8.76
N GLY A 89 -11.28 18.13 -7.86
CA GLY A 89 -11.08 19.56 -7.63
C GLY A 89 -10.26 20.19 -8.74
N CYS A 90 -10.87 21.09 -9.52
CA CYS A 90 -10.23 21.80 -10.63
C CYS A 90 -10.23 23.30 -10.36
N LEU A 91 -9.15 23.99 -10.70
CA LEU A 91 -9.03 25.45 -10.54
C LEU A 91 -9.77 26.20 -11.65
N THR A 92 -9.83 25.63 -12.86
CA THR A 92 -10.40 26.26 -14.05
C THR A 92 -11.61 25.47 -14.57
N GLU A 93 -12.59 26.19 -15.12
CA GLU A 93 -13.76 25.58 -15.76
C GLU A 93 -13.36 24.76 -16.99
N LYS A 94 -12.42 25.28 -17.79
CA LYS A 94 -11.91 24.56 -18.96
C LYS A 94 -11.31 23.20 -18.59
N GLY A 95 -10.43 23.17 -17.58
CA GLY A 95 -9.81 21.92 -17.13
C GLY A 95 -10.83 20.92 -16.58
N ALA A 96 -11.83 21.43 -15.85
CA ALA A 96 -12.95 20.64 -15.36
C ALA A 96 -13.77 20.01 -16.50
N ASP A 97 -14.11 20.79 -17.52
CA ASP A 97 -14.91 20.33 -18.65
C ASP A 97 -14.14 19.38 -19.58
N ASP A 98 -12.86 19.66 -19.82
CA ASP A 98 -11.96 18.77 -20.55
C ASP A 98 -11.85 17.41 -19.86
N LEU A 99 -11.73 17.40 -18.52
CA LEU A 99 -11.67 16.17 -17.74
C LEU A 99 -12.99 15.39 -17.79
N LYS A 100 -14.13 16.07 -17.59
CA LYS A 100 -15.47 15.45 -17.70
C LYS A 100 -15.70 14.79 -19.05
N ARG A 101 -15.36 15.46 -20.15
CA ARG A 101 -15.51 14.91 -21.51
C ARG A 101 -14.67 13.66 -21.75
N ALA A 102 -13.55 13.52 -21.04
CA ALA A 102 -12.61 12.42 -21.21
C ALA A 102 -12.84 11.24 -20.26
N THR A 103 -13.88 11.28 -19.41
CA THR A 103 -14.11 10.30 -18.33
C THR A 103 -15.58 9.88 -18.25
N SER A 104 -15.86 8.84 -17.46
CA SER A 104 -17.22 8.32 -17.28
C SER A 104 -18.05 9.21 -16.33
N PRO A 105 -19.38 9.00 -16.25
CA PRO A 105 -20.24 9.72 -15.31
C PRO A 105 -19.89 9.53 -13.82
N ARG A 106 -19.04 8.55 -13.48
CA ARG A 106 -18.55 8.34 -12.11
C ARG A 106 -17.56 9.43 -11.68
N LEU A 107 -16.93 10.12 -12.64
CA LEU A 107 -16.11 11.28 -12.35
C LEU A 107 -16.98 12.55 -12.35
N LYS A 108 -16.93 13.28 -11.24
CA LYS A 108 -17.54 14.60 -11.10
C LYS A 108 -16.47 15.63 -10.77
N THR A 109 -16.67 16.86 -11.21
CA THR A 109 -15.73 17.95 -10.94
C THR A 109 -16.35 19.04 -10.08
N VAL A 110 -15.52 19.67 -9.26
CA VAL A 110 -15.88 20.83 -8.43
C VAL A 110 -14.82 21.93 -8.58
N PRO A 111 -15.22 23.21 -8.68
CA PRO A 111 -14.28 24.31 -8.61
C PRO A 111 -13.55 24.31 -7.27
N LEU A 112 -12.22 24.33 -7.30
CA LEU A 112 -11.38 24.29 -6.11
C LEU A 112 -10.15 25.17 -6.28
N ASN A 113 -10.12 26.27 -5.53
CA ASN A 113 -8.91 27.00 -5.22
C ASN A 113 -8.44 26.62 -3.81
N VAL A 114 -7.37 25.84 -3.73
CA VAL A 114 -6.79 25.36 -2.45
C VAL A 114 -6.19 26.46 -1.57
N THR A 115 -6.08 27.70 -2.06
CA THR A 115 -5.66 28.85 -1.23
C THR A 115 -6.84 29.65 -0.69
N SER A 116 -8.09 29.28 -1.02
CA SER A 116 -9.29 29.99 -0.59
C SER A 116 -10.12 29.12 0.35
N LEU A 117 -10.28 29.58 1.59
CA LEU A 117 -11.07 28.85 2.60
C LEU A 117 -12.53 28.68 2.18
N ASP A 118 -13.13 29.71 1.57
CA ASP A 118 -14.50 29.65 1.04
C ASP A 118 -14.63 28.59 -0.07
N SER A 119 -13.67 28.53 -0.99
CA SER A 119 -13.66 27.51 -2.04
C SER A 119 -13.50 26.11 -1.47
N ILE A 120 -12.64 25.93 -0.47
CA ILE A 120 -12.44 24.66 0.22
C ILE A 120 -13.73 24.23 0.95
N GLN A 121 -14.40 25.14 1.65
CA GLN A 121 -15.64 24.85 2.36
C GLN A 121 -16.76 24.41 1.39
N LYS A 122 -16.94 25.15 0.28
CA LYS A 122 -17.92 24.77 -0.76
C LYS A 122 -17.62 23.40 -1.37
N ALA A 123 -16.35 23.13 -1.68
CA ALA A 123 -15.94 21.83 -2.20
C ALA A 123 -16.16 20.71 -1.17
N MET A 124 -15.91 20.96 0.12
CA MET A 124 -16.14 20.02 1.20
C MET A 124 -17.64 19.70 1.39
N GLU A 125 -18.50 20.71 1.39
CA GLU A 125 -19.96 20.53 1.48
C GLU A 125 -20.52 19.76 0.29
N TRP A 126 -20.08 20.10 -0.92
CA TRP A 126 -20.44 19.37 -2.12
C TRP A 126 -19.96 17.91 -2.04
N THR A 127 -18.71 17.69 -1.63
CA THR A 127 -18.13 16.35 -1.45
C THR A 127 -18.93 15.52 -0.46
N LYS A 128 -19.31 16.08 0.69
CA LYS A 128 -20.16 15.40 1.69
C LYS A 128 -21.49 14.93 1.09
N LYS A 129 -22.12 15.75 0.25
CA LYS A 129 -23.37 15.39 -0.44
C LYS A 129 -23.15 14.27 -1.45
N GLU A 130 -22.04 14.28 -2.18
CA GLU A 130 -21.73 13.27 -3.21
C GLU A 130 -21.40 11.89 -2.63
N VAL A 131 -20.70 11.85 -1.50
CA VAL A 131 -20.32 10.57 -0.86
C VAL A 131 -21.40 10.00 0.05
N GLY A 132 -22.29 10.84 0.61
CA GLY A 132 -23.31 10.42 1.56
C GLY A 132 -22.72 9.64 2.73
N ASP A 133 -23.39 8.56 3.15
CA ASP A 133 -22.97 7.73 4.28
C ASP A 133 -21.74 6.86 3.97
N LYS A 134 -21.37 6.70 2.70
CA LYS A 134 -20.18 5.90 2.30
C LYS A 134 -18.88 6.58 2.70
N GLY A 135 -18.88 7.91 2.78
CA GLY A 135 -17.68 8.69 3.05
C GLY A 135 -16.62 8.65 1.94
N LEU A 136 -15.48 9.28 2.19
CA LEU A 136 -14.33 9.22 1.30
C LEU A 136 -13.47 8.00 1.64
N TRP A 137 -13.11 7.24 0.60
CA TRP A 137 -12.10 6.19 0.72
C TRP A 137 -10.68 6.78 0.74
N GLY A 138 -10.46 7.87 -0.01
CA GLY A 138 -9.16 8.53 -0.05
C GLY A 138 -9.21 10.00 -0.50
N ILE A 139 -8.17 10.74 -0.12
CA ILE A 139 -7.92 12.11 -0.57
C ILE A 139 -6.50 12.19 -1.13
N VAL A 140 -6.36 12.82 -2.29
CA VAL A 140 -5.07 13.07 -2.93
C VAL A 140 -4.84 14.57 -3.06
N ASN A 141 -3.94 15.08 -2.23
CA ASN A 141 -3.52 16.47 -2.22
C ASN A 141 -2.41 16.71 -3.26
N ASN A 142 -2.79 16.83 -4.52
CA ASN A 142 -1.85 17.02 -5.63
C ASN A 142 -1.72 18.50 -6.08
N ALA A 143 -2.70 19.36 -5.79
CA ALA A 143 -2.61 20.77 -6.18
C ALA A 143 -1.36 21.45 -5.58
N GLY A 144 -0.58 22.11 -6.42
CA GLY A 144 0.59 22.90 -6.04
C GLY A 144 0.74 24.11 -6.95
N ARG A 145 1.35 25.18 -6.44
CA ARG A 145 1.70 26.39 -7.19
C ARG A 145 3.02 26.95 -6.67
N SER A 146 3.85 27.48 -7.55
CA SER A 146 4.93 28.38 -7.12
C SER A 146 4.32 29.73 -6.74
N LEU A 147 4.88 30.35 -5.71
CA LEU A 147 4.74 31.78 -5.46
C LEU A 147 5.79 32.54 -6.26
#